data_AF-A0A379TN67-F1
#
_entry.id   AF-A0A379TN67-F1
#
_cell.length_a   1.000
_cell.length_b   1.000
_cell.length_c   1.000
_cell.angle_alpha   90.00
_cell.angle_beta   90.00
_cell.angle_gamma   90.00
#
_symmetry.space_group_name_H-M   'P 1'
#
loop_
_entity.id
_entity.type
_entity.pdbx_description
1 polymer ?
#
loop_
_entity_poly.entity_id
_entity_poly.type
_entity_poly.pdbx_seq_one_letter_code
_entity_poly.pdbx_strand_id
1 'polypeptide(L)'
;MNNNFFEIIRKYCLVEEIDFVFKNKSKEMCDVLQNFNDYINNNFFDYKITTDNSYDYANLPKTFIVEWTESYFLILQKEKNKLINLTSTDIVTQDELLSKRVFFLSKELKNINDVDVFDAIKKMTPGASYFSLGLVFFALMTPLYSNLFNTRLIYSDSYHSVFFVTGIFIIFVIFELILKSIIYDKTSSQIRSNNIKCNAFFLYALKVSNCRNAAVKIRTIESSVASLWESYPLISVDFSLTFLFIVCLFVMMGVYAFPLFIYYIVLTFLCVYIRFSAYKKTLQTNTASYEKMSTLISLEAKRKELKFLRSTFFEKLLMDKTNRDEYTKMEMNIENHHWAEMIKANSFVSMIVMFISSYFAVVNGSLTTASIIAIMIINSRLSGALVGALISYIYHDYIRFTS
;
A
#
# COMPACT_ATOMS: atom_id res chain seq x y z
N MET A 1 0.73 44.51 -10.95
CA MET A 1 -0.58 43.88 -10.74
C MET A 1 -0.32 42.52 -10.08
N ASN A 2 -0.50 42.45 -8.77
CA ASN A 2 0.09 41.39 -7.95
C ASN A 2 -0.82 40.16 -7.82
N ASN A 3 -0.20 38.99 -7.91
CA ASN A 3 -0.70 37.61 -7.87
C ASN A 3 -1.44 37.22 -6.56
N ASN A 4 -2.39 38.02 -6.07
CA ASN A 4 -3.07 37.75 -4.81
C ASN A 4 -4.03 36.55 -4.94
N PHE A 5 -4.68 36.41 -6.10
CA PHE A 5 -5.61 35.31 -6.37
C PHE A 5 -4.95 33.93 -6.32
N PHE A 6 -3.77 33.77 -6.93
CA PHE A 6 -3.04 32.49 -6.94
C PHE A 6 -2.63 32.06 -5.52
N GLU A 7 -2.15 32.98 -4.69
CA GLU A 7 -1.79 32.68 -3.30
C GLU A 7 -3.00 32.36 -2.44
N ILE A 8 -4.13 33.00 -2.71
CA ILE A 8 -5.38 32.80 -1.96
C ILE A 8 -6.04 31.48 -2.37
N ILE A 9 -6.07 31.13 -3.65
CA ILE A 9 -6.47 29.80 -4.13
C ILE A 9 -5.58 28.72 -3.53
N ARG A 10 -4.26 28.95 -3.46
CA ARG A 10 -3.34 28.00 -2.82
C ARG A 10 -3.67 27.81 -1.34
N LYS A 11 -3.89 28.89 -0.60
CA LYS A 11 -4.31 28.82 0.82
C LYS A 11 -5.66 28.13 0.97
N TYR A 12 -6.60 28.39 0.07
CA TYR A 12 -7.91 27.76 0.04
C TYR A 12 -7.82 26.25 -0.25
N CYS A 13 -6.98 25.85 -1.21
CA CYS A 13 -6.70 24.44 -1.48
C CYS A 13 -6.04 23.75 -0.28
N LEU A 14 -5.14 24.43 0.44
CA LEU A 14 -4.56 23.91 1.68
C LEU A 14 -5.60 23.73 2.79
N VAL A 15 -6.56 24.66 2.92
CA VAL A 15 -7.67 24.56 3.88
C VAL A 15 -8.63 23.42 3.52
N GLU A 16 -8.83 23.16 2.23
CA GLU A 16 -9.67 22.07 1.70
C GLU A 16 -8.93 20.73 1.53
N GLU A 17 -7.66 20.64 1.96
CA GLU A 17 -6.77 19.46 1.83
C GLU A 17 -6.56 18.96 0.38
N ILE A 18 -6.54 19.89 -0.58
CA ILE A 18 -6.33 19.62 -2.02
C ILE A 18 -4.87 19.89 -2.38
N ASP A 19 -4.22 18.88 -2.99
CA ASP A 19 -2.83 18.97 -3.44
C ASP A 19 -2.69 19.86 -4.69
N PHE A 20 -2.34 21.12 -4.49
CA PHE A 20 -2.15 22.11 -5.55
C PHE A 20 -0.69 22.14 -6.06
N VAL A 21 -0.49 21.83 -7.34
CA VAL A 21 0.82 21.76 -8.01
C VAL A 21 1.19 23.13 -8.60
N PHE A 22 2.26 23.72 -8.07
CA PHE A 22 2.69 25.08 -8.41
C PHE A 22 3.97 25.14 -9.27
N LYS A 23 4.61 24.01 -9.56
CA LYS A 23 5.89 23.97 -10.28
C LYS A 23 5.65 24.04 -11.81
N ASN A 24 6.25 25.03 -12.47
CA ASN A 24 6.19 25.27 -13.93
C ASN A 24 4.80 25.64 -14.50
N LYS A 25 3.94 26.31 -13.73
CA LYS A 25 2.60 26.73 -14.21
C LYS A 25 2.39 28.24 -14.13
N SER A 26 1.45 28.75 -14.94
CA SER A 26 1.12 30.18 -14.97
C SER A 26 0.55 30.64 -13.63
N LYS A 27 0.72 31.92 -13.33
CA LYS A 27 0.17 32.58 -12.12
C LYS A 27 -1.02 33.48 -12.45
N GLU A 28 -1.41 33.54 -13.72
CA GLU A 28 -2.50 34.39 -14.19
C GLU A 28 -3.87 33.84 -13.80
N MET A 29 -4.75 34.71 -13.32
CA MET A 29 -6.10 34.37 -12.85
C MET A 29 -6.95 33.69 -13.94
N CYS A 30 -6.84 34.13 -15.19
CA CYS A 30 -7.60 33.55 -16.30
C CYS A 30 -7.18 32.11 -16.60
N ASP A 31 -5.87 31.82 -16.55
CA ASP A 31 -5.35 30.47 -16.77
C ASP A 31 -5.69 29.54 -15.59
N VAL A 32 -5.61 30.03 -14.36
CA VAL A 32 -6.01 29.27 -13.16
C VAL A 32 -7.51 28.95 -13.17
N LEU A 33 -8.36 29.86 -13.64
CA LEU A 33 -9.81 29.64 -13.72
C LEU A 33 -10.20 28.67 -14.84
N GLN A 34 -9.54 28.73 -16.00
CA GLN A 34 -9.85 27.87 -17.15
C GLN A 34 -9.24 26.47 -17.03
N ASN A 35 -8.00 26.37 -16.53
CA ASN A 35 -7.24 25.13 -16.49
C ASN A 35 -7.05 24.61 -15.05
N PHE A 36 -7.96 24.91 -14.13
CA PHE A 36 -7.82 24.61 -12.70
C PHE A 36 -7.50 23.14 -12.39
N ASN A 37 -8.07 22.21 -13.16
CA ASN A 37 -7.80 20.77 -13.05
C ASN A 37 -6.34 20.41 -13.30
N ASP A 38 -5.64 21.16 -14.16
CA ASP A 38 -4.22 20.91 -14.37
C ASP A 38 -3.44 21.23 -13.10
N TYR A 39 -3.85 22.25 -12.35
CA TYR A 39 -3.19 22.68 -11.12
C TYR A 39 -3.44 21.75 -9.92
N ILE A 40 -4.30 20.74 -10.04
CA ILE A 40 -4.63 19.81 -8.96
C ILE A 40 -4.10 18.41 -9.28
N ASN A 41 -3.32 17.84 -8.37
CA ASN A 41 -2.90 16.45 -8.47
C ASN A 41 -3.96 15.52 -7.85
N ASN A 42 -5.10 15.36 -8.54
CA ASN A 42 -6.13 14.43 -8.12
C ASN A 42 -6.58 13.56 -9.30
N ASN A 43 -6.43 12.25 -9.15
CA ASN A 43 -6.77 11.30 -10.21
C ASN A 43 -8.26 10.92 -10.23
N PHE A 44 -9.04 11.29 -9.22
CA PHE A 44 -10.43 10.82 -9.05
C PHE A 44 -11.51 11.88 -9.28
N PHE A 45 -11.18 13.16 -9.17
CA PHE A 45 -12.15 14.26 -9.20
C PHE A 45 -11.68 15.36 -10.13
N ASP A 46 -12.61 15.88 -10.92
CA ASP A 46 -12.46 17.16 -11.60
C ASP A 46 -13.05 18.24 -10.71
N TYR A 47 -12.32 19.34 -10.54
CA TYR A 47 -12.70 20.49 -9.76
C TYR A 47 -13.07 21.62 -10.70
N LYS A 48 -14.32 22.08 -10.62
CA LYS A 48 -14.75 23.27 -11.33
C LYS A 48 -14.84 24.42 -10.33
N ILE A 49 -14.24 25.56 -10.69
CA ILE A 49 -14.48 26.81 -9.98
C ILE A 49 -15.79 27.36 -10.50
N THR A 50 -16.83 27.28 -9.70
CA THR A 50 -18.11 27.92 -9.99
C THR A 50 -18.09 29.32 -9.39
N THR A 51 -18.33 30.30 -10.26
CA THR A 51 -18.54 31.70 -9.88
C THR A 51 -20.03 31.92 -9.72
N ASP A 52 -20.44 32.34 -8.54
CA ASP A 52 -21.82 32.78 -8.32
C ASP A 52 -21.82 34.17 -7.69
N ASN A 53 -22.83 34.95 -8.05
CA ASN A 53 -23.06 36.23 -7.40
C ASN A 53 -23.91 35.91 -6.16
N SER A 54 -23.41 36.25 -4.97
CA SER A 54 -24.07 35.93 -3.70
C SER A 54 -25.42 36.62 -3.57
N TYR A 55 -26.48 35.95 -4.04
CA TYR A 55 -27.87 36.34 -3.80
C TYR A 55 -28.49 35.58 -2.63
N ASP A 56 -27.96 34.39 -2.27
CA ASP A 56 -28.56 33.55 -1.24
C ASP A 56 -27.51 32.90 -0.30
N TYR A 57 -27.53 33.31 0.97
CA TYR A 57 -26.63 32.79 2.02
C TYR A 57 -26.89 31.32 2.37
N ALA A 58 -28.06 30.78 2.02
CA ALA A 58 -28.43 29.39 2.30
C ALA A 58 -27.65 28.39 1.43
N ASN A 59 -27.34 28.75 0.18
CA ASN A 59 -26.74 27.84 -0.82
C ASN A 59 -25.21 27.87 -0.87
N LEU A 60 -24.57 28.73 -0.06
CA LEU A 60 -23.11 28.83 -0.01
C LEU A 60 -22.47 27.63 0.73
N PRO A 61 -21.38 27.06 0.20
CA PRO A 61 -20.66 25.94 0.82
C PRO A 61 -19.96 26.36 2.12
N LYS A 62 -19.45 25.36 2.86
CA LYS A 62 -18.80 25.58 4.18
C LYS A 62 -17.58 26.50 4.10
N THR A 63 -16.81 26.45 3.02
CA THR A 63 -15.64 27.30 2.79
C THR A 63 -15.73 27.89 1.38
N PHE A 64 -15.53 29.20 1.23
CA PHE A 64 -15.60 29.87 -0.07
C PHE A 64 -14.66 31.09 -0.13
N ILE A 65 -14.30 31.50 -1.35
CA ILE A 65 -13.47 32.68 -1.61
C ILE A 65 -14.38 33.83 -2.06
N VAL A 66 -14.19 35.01 -1.49
CA VAL A 66 -14.93 36.23 -1.86
C VAL A 66 -13.97 37.26 -2.42
N GLU A 67 -14.32 37.88 -3.55
CA GLU A 67 -13.66 39.08 -4.04
C GLU A 67 -14.13 40.29 -3.24
N TRP A 68 -13.26 40.85 -2.40
CA TRP A 68 -13.61 41.97 -1.52
C TRP A 68 -13.43 43.32 -2.20
N THR A 69 -12.38 43.46 -3.02
CA THR A 69 -12.07 44.59 -3.93
C THR A 69 -11.41 44.02 -5.20
N GLU A 70 -11.26 44.82 -6.27
CA GLU A 70 -10.74 44.40 -7.61
C GLU A 70 -9.38 43.64 -7.60
N SER A 71 -8.68 43.56 -6.46
CA SER A 71 -7.42 42.82 -6.31
C SER A 71 -7.21 42.15 -4.94
N TYR A 72 -8.26 42.07 -4.11
CA TYR A 72 -8.19 41.45 -2.77
C TYR A 72 -9.25 40.39 -2.59
N PHE A 73 -8.82 39.17 -2.28
CA PHE A 73 -9.71 38.03 -2.04
C PHE A 73 -9.63 37.62 -0.56
N LEU A 74 -10.73 37.09 -0.04
CA LEU A 74 -10.83 36.61 1.34
C LEU A 74 -11.38 35.18 1.34
N ILE A 75 -10.78 34.32 2.15
CA ILE A 75 -11.32 32.98 2.43
C ILE A 75 -12.22 33.07 3.65
N LEU A 76 -13.51 32.75 3.46
CA LEU A 76 -14.50 32.72 4.53
C LEU A 76 -14.96 31.29 4.79
N GLN A 77 -15.11 30.96 6.06
CA GLN A 77 -15.66 29.68 6.52
C GLN A 77 -16.96 29.90 7.32
N LYS A 78 -18.00 29.17 6.96
CA LYS A 78 -19.32 29.20 7.59
C LYS A 78 -19.39 28.16 8.72
N GLU A 79 -19.49 28.64 9.97
CA GLU A 79 -19.77 27.78 11.14
C GLU A 79 -21.07 28.17 11.81
N LYS A 80 -22.11 27.32 11.65
CA LYS A 80 -23.45 27.37 12.26
C LYS A 80 -24.24 28.68 12.13
N ASN A 81 -23.67 29.85 12.43
CA ASN A 81 -24.19 31.22 12.24
C ASN A 81 -23.10 32.32 12.23
N LYS A 82 -21.81 31.98 12.17
CA LYS A 82 -20.70 32.96 12.11
C LYS A 82 -19.85 32.73 10.86
N LEU A 83 -19.42 33.83 10.26
CA LEU A 83 -18.42 33.85 9.20
C LEU A 83 -17.06 34.07 9.84
N ILE A 84 -16.17 33.10 9.66
CA ILE A 84 -14.79 33.19 10.13
C ILE A 84 -13.93 33.50 8.92
N ASN A 85 -13.23 34.63 8.97
CA ASN A 85 -12.24 34.98 7.98
C ASN A 85 -10.94 34.22 8.28
N LEU A 86 -10.51 33.38 7.35
CA LEU A 86 -9.30 32.58 7.47
C LEU A 86 -8.05 33.31 6.93
N THR A 87 -8.22 34.51 6.36
CA THR A 87 -7.15 35.26 5.66
C THR A 87 -6.76 36.55 6.38
N SER A 88 -7.70 37.24 7.01
CA SER A 88 -7.45 38.44 7.84
C SER A 88 -8.23 38.39 9.16
N THR A 89 -7.84 39.25 10.11
CA THR A 89 -8.47 39.41 11.43
C THR A 89 -9.79 40.20 11.38
N ASP A 90 -10.23 40.61 10.19
CA ASP A 90 -11.39 41.47 10.03
C ASP A 90 -12.69 40.69 10.17
N ILE A 91 -13.62 41.24 10.95
CA ILE A 91 -14.94 40.66 11.20
C ILE A 91 -15.82 41.00 9.99
N VAL A 92 -16.08 40.01 9.13
CA VAL A 92 -16.95 40.15 7.96
C VAL A 92 -18.40 39.87 8.36
N THR A 93 -19.31 40.80 8.05
CA THR A 93 -20.74 40.66 8.34
C THR A 93 -21.54 40.16 7.13
N GLN A 94 -22.69 39.53 7.38
CA GLN A 94 -23.51 38.86 6.35
C GLN A 94 -24.09 39.84 5.31
N ASP A 95 -24.31 41.10 5.69
CA ASP A 95 -24.86 42.12 4.79
C ASP A 95 -23.81 42.65 3.79
N GLU A 96 -22.53 42.64 4.15
CA GLU A 96 -21.41 43.06 3.28
C GLU A 96 -21.07 42.03 2.19
N LEU A 97 -21.65 40.84 2.29
CA LEU A 97 -21.50 39.75 1.32
C LEU A 97 -22.50 39.84 0.17
N LEU A 98 -23.60 40.58 0.32
CA LEU A 98 -24.59 40.73 -0.75
C LEU A 98 -23.96 41.47 -1.93
N SER A 99 -24.14 40.95 -3.15
CA SER A 99 -23.60 41.49 -4.43
C SER A 99 -22.11 41.27 -4.73
N LYS A 100 -21.36 40.53 -3.89
CA LYS A 100 -19.95 40.21 -4.17
C LYS A 100 -19.81 38.91 -4.97
N ARG A 101 -18.75 38.81 -5.78
CA ARG A 101 -18.44 37.57 -6.52
C ARG A 101 -17.87 36.53 -5.56
N VAL A 102 -18.49 35.37 -5.54
CA VAL A 102 -18.06 34.24 -4.74
C VAL A 102 -17.53 33.14 -5.65
N PHE A 103 -16.35 32.64 -5.32
CA PHE A 103 -15.76 31.47 -5.94
C PHE A 103 -15.86 30.31 -4.96
N PHE A 104 -16.43 29.20 -5.42
CA PHE A 104 -16.39 27.95 -4.68
C PHE A 104 -16.03 26.79 -5.60
N LEU A 105 -15.44 25.76 -5.00
CA LEU A 105 -15.06 24.55 -5.72
C LEU A 105 -16.21 23.55 -5.70
N SER A 106 -16.75 23.24 -6.87
CA SER A 106 -17.56 22.06 -7.06
C SER A 106 -16.66 20.88 -7.43
N LYS A 107 -16.89 19.74 -6.74
CA LYS A 107 -16.19 18.48 -6.99
C LYS A 107 -17.09 17.62 -7.86
N GLU A 108 -16.68 17.34 -9.08
CA GLU A 108 -17.35 16.40 -9.97
C GLU A 108 -16.51 15.13 -10.12
N LEU A 109 -17.19 13.99 -10.20
CA LEU A 109 -16.51 12.72 -10.43
C LEU A 109 -16.04 12.70 -11.88
N LYS A 110 -14.75 12.48 -12.09
CA LYS A 110 -14.22 12.35 -13.44
C LYS A 110 -14.82 11.09 -14.08
N ASN A 111 -15.14 11.15 -15.36
CA ASN A 111 -15.70 10.00 -16.07
C ASN A 111 -14.55 9.02 -16.38
N ILE A 112 -14.28 8.12 -15.44
CA ILE A 112 -13.11 7.23 -15.41
C ILE A 112 -13.58 5.80 -15.68
N ASN A 113 -12.95 5.08 -16.62
CA ASN A 113 -13.19 3.66 -16.83
C ASN A 113 -12.59 2.81 -15.69
N ASP A 114 -13.02 1.56 -15.51
CA ASP A 114 -12.52 0.67 -14.44
C ASP A 114 -10.98 0.53 -14.44
N VAL A 115 -10.38 0.46 -15.63
CA VAL A 115 -8.91 0.39 -15.82
C VAL A 115 -8.21 1.66 -15.34
N ASP A 116 -8.80 2.82 -15.64
CA ASP A 116 -8.23 4.12 -15.28
C ASP A 116 -8.36 4.37 -13.75
N VAL A 117 -9.41 3.86 -13.10
CA VAL A 117 -9.56 3.87 -11.63
C VAL A 117 -8.48 3.01 -10.99
N PHE A 118 -8.24 1.81 -11.52
CA PHE A 118 -7.18 0.92 -11.03
C PHE A 118 -5.79 1.55 -11.17
N ASP A 119 -5.49 2.14 -12.32
CA ASP A 119 -4.23 2.83 -12.55
C ASP A 119 -4.06 4.08 -11.66
N ALA A 120 -5.14 4.81 -11.38
CA ALA A 120 -5.15 5.90 -10.43
C ALA A 120 -4.80 5.44 -9.00
N ILE A 121 -5.40 4.33 -8.55
CA ILE A 121 -5.11 3.71 -7.25
C ILE A 121 -3.64 3.23 -7.19
N LYS A 122 -3.15 2.62 -8.27
CA LYS A 122 -1.76 2.16 -8.36
C LYS A 122 -0.76 3.32 -8.29
N LYS A 123 -1.06 4.45 -8.93
CA LYS A 123 -0.22 5.67 -8.86
C LYS A 123 -0.15 6.27 -7.46
N MET A 124 -1.10 5.98 -6.58
CA MET A 124 -1.06 6.42 -5.18
C MET A 124 -0.12 5.61 -4.29
N THR A 125 0.58 4.60 -4.83
CA THR A 125 1.52 3.79 -4.04
C THR A 125 2.56 4.67 -3.35
N PRO A 126 2.81 4.48 -2.03
CA PRO A 126 3.73 5.34 -1.29
C PRO A 126 5.16 5.33 -1.84
N GLY A 127 5.61 6.46 -2.38
CA GLY A 127 6.99 6.61 -2.87
C GLY A 127 8.03 6.44 -1.76
N ALA A 128 7.66 6.78 -0.52
CA ALA A 128 8.53 6.65 0.65
C ALA A 128 9.00 5.21 0.90
N SER A 129 8.19 4.22 0.51
CA SER A 129 8.53 2.82 0.71
C SER A 129 9.69 2.38 -0.18
N TYR A 130 9.94 3.02 -1.32
CA TYR A 130 11.10 2.70 -2.16
C TYR A 130 12.45 3.05 -1.51
N PHE A 131 12.48 3.91 -0.50
CA PHE A 131 13.71 4.14 0.28
C PHE A 131 14.18 2.87 1.00
N SER A 132 13.30 1.89 1.22
CA SER A 132 13.67 0.60 1.77
C SER A 132 14.57 -0.24 0.83
N LEU A 133 14.61 0.06 -0.47
CA LEU A 133 15.55 -0.57 -1.40
C LEU A 133 17.01 -0.31 -1.01
N GLY A 134 17.31 0.91 -0.51
CA GLY A 134 18.64 1.23 -0.01
C GLY A 134 19.05 0.38 1.20
N LEU A 135 18.08 -0.10 1.97
CA LEU A 135 18.34 -0.94 3.14
C LEU A 135 18.76 -2.36 2.78
N VAL A 136 18.54 -2.80 1.53
CA VAL A 136 18.90 -4.14 1.06
C VAL A 136 20.40 -4.42 1.22
N PHE A 137 21.25 -3.40 1.11
CA PHE A 137 22.70 -3.55 1.32
C PHE A 137 23.06 -3.90 2.78
N PHE A 138 22.29 -3.41 3.76
CA PHE A 138 22.52 -3.74 5.16
C PHE A 138 22.23 -5.21 5.48
N ALA A 139 21.42 -5.89 4.66
CA ALA A 139 21.16 -7.32 4.82
C ALA A 139 22.43 -8.20 4.71
N LEU A 140 23.50 -7.69 4.08
CA LEU A 140 24.81 -8.36 4.00
C LEU A 140 25.67 -8.23 5.26
N MET A 141 25.34 -7.32 6.17
CA MET A 141 26.17 -7.07 7.35
C MET A 141 26.33 -8.33 8.22
N THR A 142 25.25 -9.08 8.43
CA THR A 142 25.29 -10.30 9.27
C THR A 142 26.15 -11.42 8.63
N PRO A 143 25.98 -11.79 7.35
CA PRO A 143 26.89 -12.72 6.68
C PRO A 143 28.36 -12.26 6.68
N LEU A 144 28.62 -10.98 6.40
CA LEU A 144 29.97 -10.44 6.34
C LEU A 144 30.66 -10.45 7.71
N TYR A 145 29.94 -10.06 8.76
CA TYR A 145 30.43 -10.15 10.13
C TYR A 145 30.78 -11.59 10.51
N SER A 146 29.89 -12.54 10.22
CA SER A 146 30.15 -13.96 10.51
C SER A 146 31.37 -14.50 9.77
N ASN A 147 31.54 -14.13 8.50
CA ASN A 147 32.72 -14.51 7.73
C ASN A 147 34.01 -13.90 8.34
N LEU A 148 33.99 -12.59 8.63
CA LEU A 148 35.15 -11.86 9.17
C LEU A 148 35.52 -12.38 10.56
N PHE A 149 34.51 -12.70 11.38
CA PHE A 149 34.69 -13.30 12.69
C PHE A 149 35.42 -14.64 12.58
N ASN A 150 34.91 -15.55 11.75
CA ASN A 150 35.44 -16.90 11.61
C ASN A 150 36.75 -17.00 10.82
N THR A 151 37.11 -15.99 10.03
CA THR A 151 38.33 -16.02 9.21
C THR A 151 39.48 -15.20 9.78
N ARG A 152 39.19 -14.09 10.47
CA ARG A 152 40.22 -13.14 10.93
C ARG A 152 40.19 -12.89 12.43
N LEU A 153 39.02 -12.71 13.04
CA LEU A 153 38.95 -12.30 14.45
C LEU A 153 39.30 -13.43 15.42
N ILE A 154 38.86 -14.66 15.15
CA ILE A 154 39.20 -15.83 15.99
C ILE A 154 40.71 -16.11 15.96
N TYR A 155 41.35 -15.86 14.82
CA TYR A 155 42.78 -16.11 14.61
C TYR A 155 43.66 -14.89 14.90
N SER A 156 43.07 -13.75 15.31
CA SER A 156 43.85 -12.58 15.73
C SER A 156 44.09 -12.65 17.23
N ASP A 157 45.34 -12.47 17.66
CA ASP A 157 45.71 -12.47 19.08
C ASP A 157 45.24 -11.23 19.87
N SER A 158 44.55 -10.27 19.23
CA SER A 158 44.15 -9.00 19.85
C SER A 158 42.65 -8.92 20.14
N TYR A 159 42.29 -9.03 21.42
CA TYR A 159 40.93 -8.79 21.92
C TYR A 159 40.37 -7.42 21.52
N HIS A 160 41.24 -6.40 21.40
CA HIS A 160 40.82 -5.05 20.99
C HIS A 160 40.24 -5.01 19.59
N SER A 161 40.79 -5.81 18.65
CA SER A 161 40.26 -5.91 17.29
C SER A 161 38.85 -6.50 17.27
N VAL A 162 38.58 -7.50 18.13
CA VAL A 162 37.27 -8.12 18.24
C VAL A 162 36.24 -7.11 18.73
N PHE A 163 36.49 -6.43 19.86
CA PHE A 163 35.58 -5.44 20.41
C PHE A 163 35.33 -4.24 19.49
N PHE A 164 36.37 -3.78 18.79
CA PHE A 164 36.23 -2.67 17.86
C PHE A 164 35.35 -3.05 16.66
N VAL A 165 35.62 -4.18 16.03
CA VAL A 165 34.85 -4.63 14.85
C VAL A 165 33.41 -4.97 15.25
N THR A 166 33.17 -5.66 16.37
CA THR A 166 31.80 -5.93 16.84
C THR A 166 31.03 -4.65 17.12
N GLY A 167 31.67 -3.65 17.76
CA GLY A 167 31.07 -2.34 18.02
C GLY A 167 30.59 -1.64 16.75
N ILE A 168 31.38 -1.67 15.68
CA ILE A 168 31.00 -1.10 14.38
C ILE A 168 29.75 -1.78 13.81
N PHE A 169 29.70 -3.11 13.82
CA PHE A 169 28.54 -3.85 13.31
C PHE A 169 27.27 -3.59 14.14
N ILE A 170 27.38 -3.47 15.47
CA ILE A 170 26.25 -3.12 16.33
C ILE A 170 25.70 -1.73 15.96
N ILE A 171 26.56 -0.74 15.75
CA ILE A 171 26.15 0.61 15.34
C ILE A 171 25.40 0.55 14.00
N PHE A 172 25.88 -0.22 13.03
CA PHE A 172 25.20 -0.37 11.75
C PHE A 172 23.84 -1.06 11.86
N VAL A 173 23.70 -2.08 12.72
CA VAL A 173 22.40 -2.74 12.96
C VAL A 173 21.40 -1.78 13.62
N ILE A 174 21.84 -0.99 14.61
CA ILE A 174 20.99 0.03 15.24
C ILE A 174 20.56 1.08 14.21
N PHE A 175 21.50 1.52 13.37
CA PHE A 175 21.22 2.47 12.29
C PHE A 175 20.19 1.92 11.28
N GLU A 176 20.34 0.66 10.85
CA GLU A 176 19.38 -0.01 9.98
C GLU A 176 17.96 -0.04 10.60
N LEU A 177 17.86 -0.39 11.89
CA LEU A 177 16.57 -0.43 12.60
C LEU A 177 15.89 0.94 12.66
N ILE A 178 16.65 2.01 12.95
CA ILE A 178 16.13 3.38 13.01
C ILE A 178 15.63 3.81 11.63
N LEU A 179 16.42 3.59 10.57
CA LEU A 179 16.01 3.92 9.20
C LEU A 179 14.74 3.16 8.80
N LYS A 180 14.66 1.87 9.11
CA LYS A 180 13.50 1.03 8.81
C LYS A 180 12.24 1.54 9.51
N SER A 181 12.35 1.96 10.77
CA SER A 181 11.24 2.57 11.51
C SER A 181 10.75 3.86 10.86
N ILE A 182 11.65 4.77 10.52
CA ILE A 182 11.31 6.06 9.88
C ILE A 182 10.59 5.84 8.54
N ILE A 183 11.05 4.88 7.74
CA ILE A 183 10.42 4.54 6.46
C ILE A 183 9.03 3.96 6.68
N TYR A 184 8.86 3.09 7.68
CA TYR A 184 7.58 2.48 8.01
C TYR A 184 6.55 3.52 8.46
N ASP A 185 6.91 4.41 9.39
CA ASP A 185 6.02 5.45 9.91
C ASP A 185 5.56 6.39 8.79
N LYS A 186 6.48 6.78 7.90
CA LYS A 186 6.18 7.64 6.75
C LYS A 186 5.26 6.94 5.73
N THR A 187 5.51 5.64 5.49
CA THR A 187 4.67 4.82 4.60
C THR A 187 3.25 4.70 5.15
N SER A 188 3.11 4.35 6.43
CA SER A 188 1.82 4.18 7.10
C SER A 188 1.00 5.48 7.12
N SER A 189 1.65 6.61 7.37
CA SER A 189 1.03 7.94 7.28
C SER A 189 0.49 8.24 5.88
N GLN A 190 1.27 7.92 4.83
CA GLN A 190 0.85 8.11 3.44
C GLN A 190 -0.31 7.19 3.05
N ILE A 191 -0.27 5.91 3.46
CA ILE A 191 -1.38 4.95 3.26
C ILE A 191 -2.67 5.47 3.91
N ARG A 192 -2.58 6.00 5.14
CA ARG A 192 -3.74 6.58 5.82
C ARG A 192 -4.35 7.75 5.04
N SER A 193 -3.53 8.68 4.55
CA SER A 193 -4.01 9.80 3.75
C SER A 193 -4.67 9.33 2.44
N ASN A 194 -4.05 8.37 1.75
CA ASN A 194 -4.60 7.81 0.53
C ASN A 194 -5.93 7.06 0.75
N ASN A 195 -6.05 6.31 1.85
CA ASN A 195 -7.30 5.63 2.23
C ASN A 195 -8.43 6.63 2.44
N ILE A 196 -8.18 7.78 3.09
CA ILE A 196 -9.17 8.83 3.27
C ILE A 196 -9.65 9.38 1.92
N LYS A 197 -8.72 9.67 0.99
CA LYS A 197 -9.05 10.13 -0.37
C LYS A 197 -9.86 9.10 -1.15
N CYS A 198 -9.48 7.83 -1.08
CA CYS A 198 -10.17 6.73 -1.75
C CYS A 198 -11.58 6.50 -1.17
N ASN A 199 -11.73 6.57 0.15
CA ASN A 199 -13.04 6.48 0.81
C ASN A 199 -13.97 7.65 0.46
N ALA A 200 -13.43 8.86 0.29
CA ALA A 200 -14.20 9.97 -0.23
C ALA A 200 -14.74 9.67 -1.64
N PHE A 201 -13.91 9.12 -2.53
CA PHE A 201 -14.32 8.67 -3.87
C PHE A 201 -15.41 7.59 -3.80
N PHE A 202 -15.24 6.56 -2.97
CA PHE A 202 -16.24 5.50 -2.83
C PHE A 202 -17.59 5.99 -2.26
N LEU A 203 -17.59 6.98 -1.37
CA LEU A 203 -18.82 7.60 -0.88
C LEU A 203 -19.58 8.33 -1.99
N TYR A 204 -18.88 9.00 -2.92
CA TYR A 204 -19.52 9.60 -4.09
C TYR A 204 -20.01 8.53 -5.08
N ALA A 205 -19.22 7.48 -5.33
CA ALA A 205 -19.64 6.35 -6.16
C ALA A 205 -20.91 5.66 -5.60
N LEU A 206 -21.02 5.49 -4.28
CA LEU A 206 -22.20 4.93 -3.62
C LEU A 206 -23.46 5.74 -3.89
N LYS A 207 -23.37 7.09 -3.87
CA LYS A 207 -24.52 7.97 -4.12
C LYS A 207 -25.09 7.82 -5.53
N VAL A 208 -24.24 7.48 -6.50
CA VAL A 208 -24.62 7.36 -7.92
C VAL A 208 -24.97 5.91 -8.28
N SER A 209 -24.49 4.91 -7.54
CA SER A 209 -24.70 3.50 -7.88
C SER A 209 -26.11 2.99 -7.55
N ASN A 210 -26.72 2.27 -8.48
CA ASN A 210 -27.97 1.52 -8.26
C ASN A 210 -27.74 0.06 -7.80
N CYS A 211 -26.51 -0.30 -7.41
CA CYS A 211 -26.18 -1.68 -7.05
C CYS A 211 -26.56 -2.01 -5.60
N ARG A 212 -27.43 -3.01 -5.40
CA ARG A 212 -27.92 -3.48 -4.09
C ARG A 212 -26.81 -3.94 -3.12
N ASN A 213 -25.64 -4.33 -3.64
CA ASN A 213 -24.48 -4.80 -2.86
C ASN A 213 -23.24 -3.89 -3.00
N ALA A 214 -23.40 -2.61 -3.38
CA ALA A 214 -22.27 -1.70 -3.61
C ALA A 214 -21.38 -1.51 -2.37
N ALA A 215 -21.99 -1.40 -1.17
CA ALA A 215 -21.25 -1.23 0.08
C ALA A 215 -20.32 -2.41 0.41
N VAL A 216 -20.75 -3.65 0.12
CA VAL A 216 -19.93 -4.84 0.34
C VAL A 216 -18.75 -4.86 -0.63
N LYS A 217 -19.00 -4.54 -1.92
CA LYS A 217 -17.96 -4.47 -2.94
C LYS A 217 -16.92 -3.40 -2.62
N ILE A 218 -17.35 -2.22 -2.18
CA ILE A 218 -16.45 -1.13 -1.78
C ILE A 218 -15.58 -1.52 -0.60
N ARG A 219 -16.14 -2.20 0.41
CA ARG A 219 -15.34 -2.70 1.53
C ARG A 219 -14.30 -3.72 1.08
N THR A 220 -14.62 -4.56 0.11
CA THR A 220 -13.65 -5.49 -0.50
C THR A 220 -12.54 -4.74 -1.23
N ILE A 221 -12.89 -3.70 -1.99
CA ILE A 221 -11.92 -2.86 -2.70
C ILE A 221 -11.03 -2.13 -1.69
N GLU A 222 -11.57 -1.49 -0.66
CA GLU A 222 -10.80 -0.80 0.39
C GLU A 222 -9.77 -1.73 1.05
N SER A 223 -10.19 -2.93 1.45
CA SER A 223 -9.30 -3.93 2.04
C SER A 223 -8.23 -4.41 1.07
N SER A 224 -8.53 -4.51 -0.23
CA SER A 224 -7.59 -4.97 -1.26
C SER A 224 -6.61 -3.86 -1.65
N VAL A 225 -7.05 -2.61 -1.68
CA VAL A 225 -6.21 -1.44 -1.99
C VAL A 225 -5.20 -1.17 -0.88
N ALA A 226 -5.61 -1.30 0.39
CA ALA A 226 -4.70 -1.19 1.51
C ALA A 226 -3.59 -2.26 1.43
N SER A 227 -3.95 -3.52 1.16
CA SER A 227 -2.96 -4.60 1.02
C SER A 227 -2.07 -4.40 -0.22
N LEU A 228 -2.58 -3.79 -1.30
CA LEU A 228 -1.80 -3.43 -2.48
C LEU A 228 -0.68 -2.47 -2.12
N TRP A 229 -1.02 -1.36 -1.46
CA TRP A 229 -0.04 -0.32 -1.15
C TRP A 229 1.02 -0.78 -0.16
N GLU A 230 0.68 -1.70 0.75
CA GLU A 230 1.66 -2.36 1.61
C GLU A 230 2.55 -3.33 0.82
N SER A 231 1.96 -4.20 0.00
CA SER A 231 2.69 -5.28 -0.67
C SER A 231 3.56 -4.80 -1.83
N TYR A 232 3.15 -3.75 -2.56
CA TYR A 232 3.83 -3.34 -3.81
C TYR A 232 5.30 -2.95 -3.62
N PRO A 233 5.67 -2.13 -2.61
CA PRO A 233 7.07 -1.81 -2.38
C PRO A 233 7.87 -3.01 -1.85
N LEU A 234 7.24 -3.87 -1.05
CA LEU A 234 7.84 -5.10 -0.50
C LEU A 234 8.29 -6.05 -1.61
N ILE A 235 7.50 -6.19 -2.69
CA ILE A 235 7.89 -6.97 -3.88
C ILE A 235 9.24 -6.52 -4.40
N SER A 236 9.41 -5.20 -4.61
CA SER A 236 10.64 -4.65 -5.17
C SER A 236 11.84 -4.90 -4.27
N VAL A 237 11.65 -4.81 -2.94
CA VAL A 237 12.70 -5.06 -1.94
C VAL A 237 13.12 -6.52 -1.96
N ASP A 238 12.15 -7.45 -1.90
CA ASP A 238 12.44 -8.88 -1.83
C ASP A 238 13.09 -9.41 -3.11
N PHE A 239 12.69 -8.88 -4.29
CA PHE A 239 13.38 -9.19 -5.56
C PHE A 239 14.81 -8.68 -5.57
N SER A 240 15.04 -7.44 -5.14
CA SER A 240 16.39 -6.86 -5.05
C SER A 240 17.28 -7.67 -4.08
N LEU A 241 16.71 -8.13 -2.97
CA LEU A 241 17.41 -8.88 -1.93
C LEU A 241 17.71 -10.32 -2.39
N THR A 242 16.77 -10.96 -3.08
CA THR A 242 16.98 -12.25 -3.75
C THR A 242 18.10 -12.16 -4.79
N PHE A 243 18.07 -11.13 -5.64
CA PHE A 243 19.12 -10.89 -6.65
C PHE A 243 20.49 -10.70 -6.00
N LEU A 244 20.57 -9.84 -4.99
CA LEU A 244 21.80 -9.55 -4.27
C LEU A 244 22.39 -10.82 -3.60
N PHE A 245 21.55 -11.67 -2.99
CA PHE A 245 22.04 -12.90 -2.36
C PHE A 245 22.47 -13.97 -3.37
N ILE A 246 21.79 -14.10 -4.51
CA ILE A 246 22.24 -14.99 -5.59
C ILE A 246 23.60 -14.55 -6.11
N VAL A 247 23.78 -13.25 -6.39
CA VAL A 247 25.08 -12.71 -6.82
C VAL A 247 26.15 -12.99 -5.76
N CYS A 248 25.84 -12.78 -4.48
CA CYS A 248 26.77 -13.05 -3.38
C CYS A 248 27.19 -14.53 -3.31
N LEU A 249 26.25 -15.48 -3.51
CA LEU A 249 26.57 -16.91 -3.57
C LEU A 249 27.50 -17.24 -4.74
N PHE A 250 27.27 -16.68 -5.93
CA PHE A 250 28.17 -16.86 -7.07
C PHE A 250 29.55 -16.25 -6.85
N VAL A 251 29.65 -15.11 -6.16
CA VAL A 251 30.95 -14.51 -5.82
C VAL A 251 31.72 -15.37 -4.82
N MET A 252 31.05 -15.96 -3.82
CA MET A 252 31.72 -16.80 -2.80
C MET A 252 32.04 -18.22 -3.28
N MET A 253 31.13 -18.87 -4.00
CA MET A 253 31.26 -20.29 -4.38
C MET A 253 31.57 -20.53 -5.86
N GLY A 254 31.51 -19.50 -6.70
CA GLY A 254 31.72 -19.63 -8.14
C GLY A 254 30.70 -20.59 -8.78
N VAL A 255 31.21 -21.51 -9.61
CA VAL A 255 30.40 -22.50 -10.35
C VAL A 255 29.67 -23.47 -9.40
N TYR A 256 30.19 -23.70 -8.19
CA TYR A 256 29.57 -24.59 -7.21
C TYR A 256 28.25 -24.05 -6.63
N ALA A 257 27.89 -22.79 -6.89
CA ALA A 257 26.57 -22.25 -6.57
C ALA A 257 25.45 -22.76 -7.52
N PHE A 258 25.80 -23.38 -8.65
CA PHE A 258 24.83 -23.76 -9.68
C PHE A 258 23.77 -24.78 -9.21
N PRO A 259 24.08 -25.82 -8.42
CA PRO A 259 23.07 -26.72 -7.87
C PRO A 259 22.05 -26.00 -6.97
N LEU A 260 22.50 -25.05 -6.16
CA LEU A 260 21.63 -24.19 -5.35
C LEU A 260 20.73 -23.32 -6.22
N PHE A 261 21.27 -22.77 -7.31
CA PHE A 261 20.50 -21.96 -8.25
C PHE A 261 19.37 -22.77 -8.91
N ILE A 262 19.67 -23.99 -9.39
CA ILE A 262 18.65 -24.90 -9.95
C ILE A 262 17.58 -25.23 -8.91
N TYR A 263 17.99 -25.53 -7.68
CA TYR A 263 17.07 -25.80 -6.58
C TYR A 263 16.07 -24.65 -6.37
N TYR A 264 16.55 -23.41 -6.33
CA TYR A 264 15.68 -22.24 -6.14
C TYR A 264 14.78 -21.96 -7.36
N ILE A 265 15.21 -22.28 -8.58
CA ILE A 265 14.34 -22.20 -9.77
C ILE A 265 13.18 -23.20 -9.63
N VAL A 266 13.47 -24.47 -9.34
CA VAL A 266 12.45 -25.51 -9.18
C VAL A 266 11.48 -25.15 -8.04
N LEU A 267 12.02 -24.67 -6.92
CA LEU A 267 11.22 -24.19 -5.80
C LEU A 267 10.30 -23.03 -6.21
N THR A 268 10.79 -22.08 -7.00
CA THR A 268 9.99 -20.95 -7.49
C THR A 268 8.78 -21.43 -8.28
N PHE A 269 8.97 -22.35 -9.24
CA PHE A 269 7.87 -22.91 -10.02
C PHE A 269 6.85 -23.65 -9.16
N LEU A 270 7.31 -24.47 -8.22
CA LEU A 270 6.45 -25.24 -7.33
C LEU A 270 5.64 -24.32 -6.40
N CYS A 271 6.28 -23.27 -5.89
CA CYS A 271 5.63 -22.25 -5.07
C CYS A 271 4.54 -21.48 -5.84
N VAL A 272 4.82 -21.05 -7.09
CA VAL A 272 3.84 -20.37 -7.94
C VAL A 272 2.62 -21.26 -8.19
N TYR A 273 2.84 -22.52 -8.52
CA TYR A 273 1.77 -23.49 -8.78
C TYR A 273 0.84 -23.65 -7.57
N ILE A 274 1.40 -23.89 -6.37
CA ILE A 274 0.61 -24.10 -5.16
C ILE A 274 -0.14 -22.83 -4.77
N ARG A 275 0.50 -21.66 -4.87
CA ARG A 275 -0.15 -20.38 -4.54
C ARG A 275 -1.28 -20.03 -5.51
N PHE A 276 -1.17 -20.37 -6.79
CA PHE A 276 -2.26 -20.20 -7.73
C PHE A 276 -3.48 -21.09 -7.38
N SER A 277 -3.25 -22.32 -6.90
CA SER A 277 -4.32 -23.17 -6.37
C SER A 277 -5.00 -22.54 -5.15
N ALA A 278 -4.20 -22.12 -4.17
CA ALA A 278 -4.68 -21.47 -2.95
C ALA A 278 -5.48 -20.20 -3.25
N TYR A 279 -5.03 -19.41 -4.22
CA TYR A 279 -5.73 -18.21 -4.68
C TYR A 279 -7.15 -18.51 -5.14
N LYS A 280 -7.32 -19.52 -6.02
CA LYS A 280 -8.63 -19.89 -6.54
C LYS A 280 -9.61 -20.23 -5.41
N LYS A 281 -9.13 -20.88 -4.35
CA LYS A 281 -9.96 -21.24 -3.19
C LYS A 281 -10.26 -20.05 -2.29
N THR A 282 -9.30 -19.17 -2.02
CA THR A 282 -9.57 -17.94 -1.25
C THR A 282 -10.66 -17.09 -1.88
N LEU A 283 -10.68 -16.98 -3.22
CA LEU A 283 -11.74 -16.27 -3.93
C LEU A 283 -13.12 -16.96 -3.74
N GLN A 284 -13.16 -18.30 -3.81
CA GLN A 284 -14.38 -19.08 -3.57
C GLN A 284 -14.88 -18.94 -2.12
N THR A 285 -13.98 -18.90 -1.14
CA THR A 285 -14.31 -18.68 0.28
C THR A 285 -14.87 -17.27 0.48
N ASN A 286 -14.23 -16.23 -0.07
CA ASN A 286 -14.70 -14.85 0.06
C ASN A 286 -16.09 -14.67 -0.57
N THR A 287 -16.31 -15.20 -1.76
CA THR A 287 -17.63 -15.15 -2.42
C THR A 287 -18.71 -15.88 -1.61
N ALA A 288 -18.43 -17.09 -1.11
CA ALA A 288 -19.38 -17.83 -0.25
C ALA A 288 -19.70 -17.07 1.06
N SER A 289 -18.69 -16.48 1.68
CA SER A 289 -18.85 -15.66 2.90
C SER A 289 -19.68 -14.39 2.63
N TYR A 290 -19.45 -13.71 1.51
CA TYR A 290 -20.22 -12.54 1.12
C TYR A 290 -21.67 -12.87 0.76
N GLU A 291 -21.92 -13.99 0.08
CA GLU A 291 -23.28 -14.46 -0.18
C GLU A 291 -24.03 -14.71 1.14
N LYS A 292 -23.40 -15.39 2.10
CA LYS A 292 -23.96 -15.60 3.44
C LYS A 292 -24.24 -14.28 4.15
N MET A 293 -23.29 -13.35 4.15
CA MET A 293 -23.46 -12.03 4.76
C MET A 293 -24.60 -11.22 4.12
N SER A 294 -24.70 -11.22 2.79
CA SER A 294 -25.78 -10.55 2.06
C SER A 294 -27.14 -11.15 2.39
N THR A 295 -27.23 -12.48 2.54
CA THR A 295 -28.48 -13.12 2.99
C THR A 295 -28.84 -12.72 4.42
N LEU A 296 -27.88 -12.66 5.35
CA LEU A 296 -28.13 -12.24 6.74
C LEU A 296 -28.63 -10.79 6.82
N ILE A 297 -27.99 -9.86 6.11
CA ILE A 297 -28.43 -8.45 6.04
C ILE A 297 -29.85 -8.35 5.47
N SER A 298 -30.16 -9.13 4.43
CA SER A 298 -31.49 -9.15 3.83
C SER A 298 -32.56 -9.68 4.80
N LEU A 299 -32.22 -10.71 5.59
CA LEU A 299 -33.10 -11.25 6.63
C LEU A 299 -33.29 -10.26 7.78
N GLU A 300 -32.24 -9.56 8.19
CA GLU A 300 -32.32 -8.50 9.22
C GLU A 300 -33.26 -7.37 8.79
N ALA A 301 -33.12 -6.88 7.55
CA ALA A 301 -33.99 -5.84 7.00
C ALA A 301 -35.48 -6.27 6.97
N LYS A 302 -35.74 -7.57 6.80
CA LYS A 302 -37.08 -8.15 6.75
C LYS A 302 -37.50 -8.84 8.05
N ARG A 303 -36.84 -8.55 9.18
CA ARG A 303 -37.07 -9.19 10.49
C ARG A 303 -38.53 -9.21 10.94
N LYS A 304 -39.31 -8.17 10.62
CA LYS A 304 -40.74 -8.09 10.97
C LYS A 304 -41.59 -9.07 10.15
N GLU A 305 -41.30 -9.23 8.86
CA GLU A 305 -41.99 -10.14 7.93
C GLU A 305 -41.61 -11.61 8.19
N LEU A 306 -40.36 -11.85 8.61
CA LEU A 306 -39.84 -13.17 8.96
C LEU A 306 -40.62 -13.89 10.06
N LYS A 307 -41.22 -13.15 11.00
CA LYS A 307 -42.05 -13.73 12.07
C LYS A 307 -43.31 -14.43 11.57
N PHE A 308 -43.76 -14.09 10.35
CA PHE A 308 -45.00 -14.60 9.76
C PHE A 308 -44.75 -15.64 8.66
N LEU A 309 -43.49 -15.89 8.31
CA LEU A 309 -43.12 -16.87 7.29
C LEU A 309 -42.71 -18.21 7.92
N ARG A 310 -42.81 -19.29 7.14
CA ARG A 310 -42.48 -20.65 7.59
C ARG A 310 -40.98 -20.75 7.94
N SER A 311 -40.66 -20.99 9.21
CA SER A 311 -39.29 -21.00 9.75
C SER A 311 -38.36 -22.01 9.05
N THR A 312 -38.90 -23.17 8.68
CA THR A 312 -38.12 -24.31 8.15
C THR A 312 -37.42 -24.02 6.81
N PHE A 313 -37.97 -23.13 5.97
CA PHE A 313 -37.36 -22.78 4.69
C PHE A 313 -36.10 -21.92 4.89
N PHE A 314 -36.18 -20.91 5.77
CA PHE A 314 -35.07 -20.01 6.04
C PHE A 314 -33.95 -20.69 6.81
N GLU A 315 -34.30 -21.57 7.74
CA GLU A 315 -33.33 -22.40 8.46
C GLU A 315 -32.55 -23.29 7.49
N LYS A 316 -33.24 -23.96 6.55
CA LYS A 316 -32.59 -24.78 5.51
C LYS A 316 -31.71 -23.95 4.57
N LEU A 317 -32.17 -22.78 4.13
CA LEU A 317 -31.38 -21.86 3.29
C LEU A 317 -30.10 -21.38 4.00
N LEU A 318 -30.21 -21.01 5.28
CA LEU A 318 -29.11 -20.50 6.07
C LEU A 318 -28.10 -21.62 6.40
N MET A 319 -28.60 -22.83 6.69
CA MET A 319 -27.75 -24.02 6.87
C MET A 319 -27.01 -24.40 5.59
N ASP A 320 -27.66 -24.37 4.42
CA ASP A 320 -27.01 -24.66 3.14
C ASP A 320 -25.88 -23.66 2.83
N LYS A 321 -26.16 -22.36 3.02
CA LYS A 321 -25.15 -21.29 2.87
C LYS A 321 -24.02 -21.40 3.90
N THR A 322 -24.33 -21.82 5.13
CA THR A 322 -23.34 -22.02 6.19
C THR A 322 -22.46 -23.23 5.91
N ASN A 323 -23.03 -24.35 5.46
CA ASN A 323 -22.29 -25.54 5.09
C ASN A 323 -21.33 -25.26 3.93
N ARG A 324 -21.76 -24.49 2.93
CA ARG A 324 -20.90 -24.06 1.82
C ARG A 324 -19.74 -23.16 2.27
N ASP A 325 -20.03 -22.21 3.16
CA ASP A 325 -19.02 -21.32 3.78
C ASP A 325 -18.00 -22.12 4.60
N GLU A 326 -18.45 -23.02 5.47
CA GLU A 326 -17.55 -23.85 6.30
C GLU A 326 -16.75 -24.87 5.48
N TYR A 327 -17.35 -25.49 4.45
CA TYR A 327 -16.63 -26.40 3.55
C TYR A 327 -15.50 -25.68 2.81
N THR A 328 -15.78 -24.52 2.21
CA THR A 328 -14.76 -23.74 1.49
C THR A 328 -13.68 -23.19 2.43
N LYS A 329 -14.02 -22.81 3.66
CA LYS A 329 -13.04 -22.42 4.69
C LYS A 329 -12.14 -23.59 5.09
N MET A 330 -12.72 -24.78 5.30
CA MET A 330 -11.97 -25.98 5.65
C MET A 330 -10.97 -26.33 4.54
N GLU A 331 -11.42 -26.31 3.28
CA GLU A 331 -10.56 -26.59 2.13
C GLU A 331 -9.41 -25.58 2.00
N MET A 332 -9.69 -24.30 2.22
CA MET A 332 -8.66 -23.25 2.27
C MET A 332 -7.67 -23.47 3.43
N ASN A 333 -8.14 -23.87 4.61
CA ASN A 333 -7.26 -24.13 5.76
C ASN A 333 -6.34 -25.32 5.52
N ILE A 334 -6.82 -26.37 4.86
CA ILE A 334 -6.00 -27.53 4.48
C ILE A 334 -4.90 -27.11 3.50
N GLU A 335 -5.21 -26.32 2.49
CA GLU A 335 -4.17 -25.83 1.56
C GLU A 335 -3.16 -24.90 2.22
N ASN A 336 -3.63 -24.00 3.10
CA ASN A 336 -2.75 -23.13 3.88
C ASN A 336 -1.83 -23.94 4.81
N HIS A 337 -2.34 -25.04 5.36
CA HIS A 337 -1.54 -25.96 6.16
C HIS A 337 -0.45 -26.63 5.32
N HIS A 338 -0.80 -27.22 4.17
CA HIS A 338 0.18 -27.81 3.25
C HIS A 338 1.23 -26.81 2.78
N TRP A 339 0.83 -25.57 2.51
CA TRP A 339 1.76 -24.49 2.19
C TRP A 339 2.74 -24.21 3.34
N ALA A 340 2.24 -24.14 4.58
CA ALA A 340 3.09 -23.92 5.75
C ALA A 340 4.07 -25.08 5.99
N GLU A 341 3.64 -26.32 5.78
CA GLU A 341 4.49 -27.51 5.84
C GLU A 341 5.58 -27.48 4.76
N MET A 342 5.22 -27.09 3.54
CA MET A 342 6.17 -26.96 2.43
C MET A 342 7.25 -25.90 2.72
N ILE A 343 6.88 -24.73 3.27
CA ILE A 343 7.88 -23.71 3.66
C ILE A 343 8.85 -24.27 4.71
N LYS A 344 8.34 -25.03 5.69
CA LYS A 344 9.17 -25.67 6.72
C LYS A 344 10.09 -26.73 6.11
N ALA A 345 9.60 -27.53 5.16
CA ALA A 345 10.42 -28.53 4.47
C ALA A 345 11.50 -27.89 3.60
N ASN A 346 11.18 -26.78 2.93
CA ASN A 346 12.11 -26.04 2.07
C ASN A 346 13.35 -25.55 2.84
N SER A 347 13.20 -25.06 4.08
CA SER A 347 14.36 -24.61 4.87
C SER A 347 15.34 -25.74 5.16
N PHE A 348 14.83 -26.96 5.37
CA PHE A 348 15.63 -28.15 5.60
C PHE A 348 16.29 -28.67 4.30
N VAL A 349 15.51 -28.83 3.23
CA VAL A 349 16.04 -29.35 1.94
C VAL A 349 17.07 -28.39 1.35
N SER A 350 16.82 -27.08 1.40
CA SER A 350 17.76 -26.05 0.96
C SER A 350 19.10 -26.14 1.71
N MET A 351 19.06 -26.42 3.01
CA MET A 351 20.27 -26.61 3.83
C MET A 351 21.09 -27.83 3.37
N ILE A 352 20.45 -28.94 3.04
CA ILE A 352 21.14 -30.14 2.51
C ILE A 352 21.83 -29.82 1.18
N VAL A 353 21.11 -29.20 0.23
CA VAL A 353 21.65 -28.82 -1.09
C VAL A 353 22.82 -27.85 -0.93
N MET A 354 22.71 -26.90 0.01
CA MET A 354 23.78 -25.98 0.34
C MET A 354 25.02 -26.68 0.89
N PHE A 355 24.87 -27.63 1.81
CA PHE A 355 26.01 -28.38 2.35
C PHE A 355 26.73 -29.20 1.29
N ILE A 356 25.98 -29.87 0.40
CA ILE A 356 26.56 -30.61 -0.73
C ILE A 356 27.35 -29.67 -1.64
N SER A 357 26.75 -28.52 -1.99
CA SER A 357 27.39 -27.51 -2.84
C SER A 357 28.65 -26.93 -2.19
N SER A 358 28.59 -26.68 -0.88
CA SER A 358 29.71 -26.15 -0.09
C SER A 358 30.84 -27.18 0.05
N TYR A 359 30.51 -28.46 0.21
CA TYR A 359 31.50 -29.54 0.26
C TYR A 359 32.34 -29.60 -1.02
N PHE A 360 31.70 -29.59 -2.19
CA PHE A 360 32.43 -29.57 -3.46
C PHE A 360 33.27 -28.30 -3.63
N ALA A 361 32.79 -27.14 -3.16
CA ALA A 361 33.55 -25.89 -3.21
C ALA A 361 34.80 -25.92 -2.31
N VAL A 362 34.69 -26.50 -1.11
CA VAL A 362 35.81 -26.63 -0.16
C VAL A 362 36.85 -27.61 -0.67
N VAL A 363 36.43 -28.78 -1.19
CA VAL A 363 37.35 -29.79 -1.73
C VAL A 363 38.19 -29.23 -2.89
N ASN A 364 37.61 -28.36 -3.71
CA ASN A 364 38.32 -27.72 -4.82
C ASN A 364 39.09 -26.45 -4.42
N GLY A 365 39.11 -26.10 -3.13
CA GLY A 365 39.84 -24.95 -2.60
C GLY A 365 39.26 -23.58 -2.96
N SER A 366 38.06 -23.53 -3.58
CA SER A 366 37.42 -22.25 -3.92
C SER A 366 36.80 -21.57 -2.70
N LEU A 367 36.54 -22.33 -1.63
CA LEU A 367 35.86 -21.86 -0.43
C LEU A 367 36.61 -22.26 0.84
N THR A 368 36.77 -21.32 1.78
CA THR A 368 37.34 -21.61 3.10
C THR A 368 36.28 -22.25 4.01
N THR A 369 36.68 -23.17 4.87
CA THR A 369 35.77 -23.83 5.84
C THR A 369 35.05 -22.82 6.74
N ALA A 370 35.72 -21.72 7.11
CA ALA A 370 35.16 -20.63 7.90
C ALA A 370 34.01 -19.86 7.22
N SER A 371 33.97 -19.84 5.89
CA SER A 371 32.94 -19.10 5.12
C SER A 371 31.64 -19.88 4.93
N ILE A 372 31.60 -21.18 5.30
CA ILE A 372 30.38 -22.01 5.26
C ILE A 372 29.26 -21.40 6.12
N ILE A 373 29.59 -20.84 7.29
CA ILE A 373 28.61 -20.22 8.19
C ILE A 373 27.98 -18.98 7.55
N ALA A 374 28.79 -18.17 6.84
CA ALA A 374 28.29 -17.00 6.12
C ALA A 374 27.36 -17.40 4.96
N ILE A 375 27.71 -18.44 4.21
CA ILE A 375 26.86 -19.02 3.16
C ILE A 375 25.56 -19.55 3.73
N MET A 376 25.59 -20.18 4.92
CA MET A 376 24.39 -20.65 5.59
C MET A 376 23.42 -19.52 5.94
N ILE A 377 23.94 -18.40 6.46
CA ILE A 377 23.12 -17.21 6.74
C ILE A 377 22.54 -16.65 5.43
N ILE A 378 23.34 -16.57 4.37
CA ILE A 378 22.88 -16.12 3.05
C ILE A 378 21.78 -17.02 2.51
N ASN A 379 21.96 -18.34 2.59
CA ASN A 379 21.01 -19.34 2.10
C ASN A 379 19.66 -19.27 2.85
N SER A 380 19.72 -19.11 4.17
CA SER A 380 18.52 -18.91 5.00
C SER A 380 17.76 -17.63 4.60
N ARG A 381 18.47 -16.52 4.39
CA ARG A 381 17.88 -15.24 3.99
C ARG A 381 17.33 -15.27 2.57
N LEU A 382 18.05 -15.90 1.63
CA LEU A 382 17.62 -16.10 0.25
C LEU A 382 16.32 -16.91 0.18
N SER A 383 16.24 -18.01 0.93
CA SER A 383 15.01 -18.79 1.02
C SER A 383 13.83 -17.98 1.57
N GLY A 384 14.05 -17.14 2.58
CA GLY A 384 13.00 -16.27 3.13
C GLY A 384 12.55 -15.19 2.15
N ALA A 385 13.52 -14.55 1.48
CA ALA A 385 13.28 -13.50 0.49
C ALA A 385 12.50 -14.00 -0.73
N LEU A 386 12.86 -15.19 -1.22
CA LEU A 386 12.21 -15.79 -2.39
C LEU A 386 10.75 -16.16 -2.09
N VAL A 387 10.49 -16.68 -0.89
CA VAL A 387 9.11 -16.93 -0.41
C VAL A 387 8.34 -15.60 -0.25
N GLY A 388 8.96 -14.58 0.33
CA GLY A 388 8.36 -13.24 0.49
C GLY A 388 8.02 -12.55 -0.85
N ALA A 389 8.96 -12.58 -1.79
CA ALA A 389 8.79 -12.05 -3.14
C ALA A 389 7.63 -12.74 -3.86
N LEU A 390 7.56 -14.07 -3.79
CA LEU A 390 6.51 -14.87 -4.44
C LEU A 390 5.13 -14.62 -3.84
N ILE A 391 5.03 -14.55 -2.51
CA ILE A 391 3.78 -14.22 -1.83
C ILE A 391 3.31 -12.86 -2.31
N SER A 392 4.18 -11.85 -2.24
CA SER A 392 3.83 -10.47 -2.56
C SER A 392 3.51 -10.28 -4.05
N TYR A 393 4.21 -10.98 -4.95
CA TYR A 393 3.96 -10.96 -6.40
C TYR A 393 2.59 -11.55 -6.77
N ILE A 394 2.22 -12.67 -6.15
CA ILE A 394 0.92 -13.30 -6.41
C ILE A 394 -0.24 -12.47 -5.84
N TYR A 395 -0.01 -11.77 -4.72
CA TYR A 395 -0.96 -10.75 -4.23
C TYR A 395 -1.13 -9.56 -5.18
N HIS A 396 -0.12 -9.22 -5.99
CA HIS A 396 -0.28 -8.20 -7.03
C HIS A 396 -1.15 -8.69 -8.20
N ASP A 397 -0.94 -9.94 -8.65
CA ASP A 397 -1.81 -10.53 -9.69
C ASP A 397 -3.24 -10.77 -9.20
N TYR A 398 -3.44 -11.05 -7.90
CA TYR A 398 -4.76 -11.15 -7.25
C TYR A 398 -5.64 -9.92 -7.54
N ILE A 399 -5.06 -8.72 -7.46
CA ILE A 399 -5.83 -7.47 -7.57
C ILE A 399 -6.15 -7.15 -9.03
N ARG A 400 -5.23 -7.50 -9.95
CA ARG A 400 -5.42 -7.29 -11.39
C ARG A 400 -6.58 -8.09 -12.00
N PHE A 401 -6.93 -9.24 -11.41
CA PHE A 401 -8.04 -10.09 -11.86
C PHE A 401 -9.36 -9.85 -11.11
N THR A 402 -9.35 -9.02 -10.07
CA THR A 402 -10.56 -8.66 -9.28
C THR A 402 -11.11 -7.27 -9.60
N SER A 403 -10.31 -6.41 -10.23
CA SER A 403 -10.77 -5.28 -11.05
C SER A 403 -11.28 -5.77 -12.40
#